data_AF-A0A833ES76-F1
#
_entry.id   AF-A0A833ES76-F1
#
_cell.length_a   1.000
_cell.length_b   1.000
_cell.length_c   1.000
_cell.angle_alpha   90.00
_cell.angle_beta   90.00
_cell.angle_gamma   90.00
#
_symmetry.space_group_name_H-M   'P 1'
#
loop_
_entity.id
_entity.type
_entity.pdbx_description
1 polymer ?
#
loop_
_entity_poly.entity_id
_entity_poly.type
_entity_poly.pdbx_seq_one_letter_code
_entity_poly.pdbx_strand_id
1 'polypeptide(L)'
;DKEGIRYYNDVYFLREDPTSTEALKNAGVTQAKSVIILSDATNDKPDPQTIICCLAIDKLAKAGLNRKSGQKASSNENAKPHIIAELMDRSNRDLAKQAGADEVVSAGFYRTGIMLQSALYHGLSDIFHDLLQYEDTKTSVYIVELSRVKNVAEYKNKSFIEVANLLNNAKLKANSAILIGVKRDGKVLLNPQSAGKKAEFDKFKENDALIVLADKYPQL
;
A
#
# COMPACT_ATOMS: atom_id res chain seq x y z
N ASP A 1 8.43 16.07 34.40
CA ASP A 1 8.72 14.63 34.56
C ASP A 1 9.21 14.01 33.27
N LYS A 2 10.48 13.62 33.29
CA LYS A 2 11.27 13.12 32.16
C LYS A 2 11.44 11.60 32.27
N GLU A 3 10.34 10.87 32.36
CA GLU A 3 10.34 9.41 32.23
C GLU A 3 9.20 9.00 31.31
N GLY A 4 9.52 8.87 30.03
CA GLY A 4 8.55 8.52 29.00
C GLY A 4 9.23 7.90 27.80
N ILE A 5 9.18 6.57 27.76
CA ILE A 5 9.22 5.74 26.55
C ILE A 5 10.62 5.56 25.93
N ARG A 6 11.38 4.60 26.46
CA ARG A 6 12.52 3.94 25.80
C ARG A 6 12.12 2.53 25.33
N TYR A 7 10.90 2.34 24.83
CA TYR A 7 10.37 1.02 24.47
C TYR A 7 10.67 0.57 23.03
N TYR A 8 11.17 1.46 22.17
CA TYR A 8 11.45 1.12 20.77
C TYR A 8 12.88 1.52 20.41
N ASN A 9 13.71 0.51 20.14
CA ASN A 9 14.98 0.71 19.45
C ASN A 9 14.61 1.19 18.03
N ASP A 10 15.15 2.32 17.60
CA ASP A 10 14.94 2.92 16.26
C ASP A 10 13.64 3.72 16.04
N VAL A 11 13.01 4.24 17.10
CA VAL A 11 11.92 5.24 16.97
C VAL A 11 12.37 6.60 17.49
N TYR A 12 12.16 7.63 16.67
CA TYR A 12 12.51 9.02 16.97
C TYR A 12 11.26 9.89 16.86
N PHE A 13 11.14 10.85 17.78
CA PHE A 13 10.01 11.77 17.81
C PHE A 13 10.49 13.19 17.52
N LEU A 14 9.83 13.84 16.57
CA LEU A 14 10.01 15.26 16.27
C LEU A 14 8.68 15.98 16.52
N ARG A 15 8.73 17.09 17.24
CA ARG A 15 7.54 17.90 17.57
C ARG A 15 7.60 19.21 16.80
N GLU A 16 7.15 19.17 15.55
CA GLU A 16 7.18 20.29 14.62
C GLU A 16 5.91 20.29 13.76
N ASP A 17 5.65 21.39 13.04
CA ASP A 17 4.53 21.48 12.10
C ASP A 17 4.80 20.64 10.85
N PRO A 18 4.00 19.61 10.54
CA PRO A 18 4.22 18.73 9.39
C PRO A 18 4.02 19.43 8.03
N THR A 19 3.41 20.62 8.01
CA THR A 19 3.28 21.43 6.79
C THR A 19 4.51 22.31 6.52
N SER A 20 5.40 22.43 7.51
CA SER A 20 6.63 23.21 7.38
C SER A 20 7.70 22.46 6.58
N THR A 21 8.25 23.13 5.57
CA THR A 21 9.35 22.59 4.76
C THR A 21 10.63 22.36 5.58
N GLU A 22 10.88 23.19 6.60
CA GLU A 22 12.02 23.03 7.53
C GLU A 22 11.88 21.72 8.30
N ALA A 23 10.69 21.48 8.84
CA ALA A 23 10.41 20.31 9.65
C ALA A 23 10.51 19.01 8.87
N LEU A 24 9.99 19.00 7.64
CA LEU A 24 10.11 17.87 6.73
C LEU A 24 11.58 17.56 6.36
N LYS A 25 12.44 18.57 6.23
CA LYS A 25 13.88 18.35 6.02
C LYS A 25 14.54 17.77 7.27
N ASN A 26 14.23 18.29 8.45
CA ASN A 26 14.74 17.78 9.73
C ASN A 26 14.36 16.32 9.95
N ALA A 27 13.13 15.95 9.55
CA ALA A 27 12.63 14.59 9.56
C ALA A 27 13.23 13.69 8.45
N GLY A 28 14.03 14.25 7.53
CA GLY A 28 14.68 13.47 6.48
C GLY A 28 13.72 12.83 5.47
N VAL A 29 12.52 13.40 5.26
CA VAL A 29 11.44 12.74 4.48
C VAL A 29 11.85 12.35 3.06
N THR A 30 12.78 13.08 2.44
CA THR A 30 13.29 12.79 1.10
C THR A 30 14.13 11.52 1.02
N GLN A 31 14.62 11.01 2.15
CA GLN A 31 15.39 9.77 2.26
C GLN A 31 14.53 8.60 2.76
N ALA A 32 13.28 8.87 3.13
CA ALA A 32 12.38 7.84 3.64
C ALA A 32 11.95 6.88 2.52
N LYS A 33 11.73 5.61 2.87
CA LYS A 33 11.11 4.64 1.95
C LYS A 33 9.63 4.96 1.72
N SER A 34 8.93 5.29 2.81
CA SER A 34 7.52 5.63 2.81
C SER A 34 7.23 6.73 3.82
N VAL A 35 6.20 7.53 3.56
CA VAL A 35 5.68 8.53 4.49
C VAL A 35 4.19 8.30 4.67
N ILE A 36 3.75 8.19 5.92
CA ILE A 36 2.33 8.07 6.29
C ILE A 36 1.90 9.41 6.87
N ILE A 37 0.88 10.02 6.26
CA ILE A 37 0.29 11.29 6.71
C ILE A 37 -1.09 10.97 7.26
N LEU A 38 -1.26 11.21 8.56
CA LEU A 38 -2.51 10.97 9.26
C LEU A 38 -3.35 12.25 9.30
N SER A 39 -4.65 12.06 9.27
CA SER A 39 -5.62 13.14 9.41
C SER A 39 -5.65 13.61 10.86
N ASP A 40 -5.56 14.93 11.09
CA ASP A 40 -5.64 15.48 12.43
C ASP A 40 -7.07 15.41 12.98
N ALA A 41 -7.31 14.48 13.91
CA ALA A 41 -8.63 14.29 14.52
C ALA A 41 -9.11 15.50 15.35
N THR A 42 -8.23 16.45 15.69
CA THR A 42 -8.57 17.66 16.44
C THR A 42 -9.01 18.82 15.56
N ASN A 43 -8.82 18.70 14.25
CA ASN A 43 -9.16 19.72 13.27
C ASN A 43 -10.53 19.44 12.65
N ASP A 44 -11.40 20.46 12.58
CA ASP A 44 -12.73 20.37 11.96
C ASP A 44 -12.65 20.04 10.45
N LYS A 45 -11.55 20.42 9.79
CA LYS A 45 -11.29 20.17 8.38
C LYS A 45 -9.86 19.67 8.22
N PRO A 46 -9.62 18.37 8.45
CA PRO A 46 -8.26 17.84 8.48
C PRO A 46 -7.67 17.56 7.09
N ASP A 47 -8.51 17.23 6.11
CA ASP A 47 -8.08 16.87 4.74
C ASP A 47 -7.19 17.94 4.07
N PRO A 48 -7.48 19.25 4.13
CA PRO A 48 -6.59 20.28 3.60
C PRO A 48 -5.16 20.21 4.14
N GLN A 49 -4.99 19.93 5.44
CA GLN A 49 -3.67 19.84 6.07
C GLN A 49 -2.90 18.61 5.55
N THR A 50 -3.56 17.47 5.43
CA THR A 50 -2.98 16.27 4.81
C THR A 50 -2.53 16.55 3.37
N ILE A 51 -3.37 17.22 2.58
CA ILE A 51 -3.07 17.55 1.18
C ILE A 51 -1.88 18.53 1.07
N ILE A 52 -1.82 19.54 1.94
CA ILE A 52 -0.69 20.48 2.01
C ILE A 52 0.61 19.74 2.35
N CYS A 53 0.56 18.80 3.31
CA CYS A 53 1.71 17.98 3.67
C CYS A 53 2.20 17.13 2.47
N CYS A 54 1.28 16.47 1.75
CA CYS A 54 1.61 15.75 0.51
C CYS A 54 2.34 16.65 -0.49
N LEU A 55 1.79 17.84 -0.74
CA LEU A 55 2.35 18.82 -1.68
C LEU A 55 3.74 19.29 -1.25
N ALA A 56 3.93 19.55 0.04
CA ALA A 56 5.21 19.99 0.58
C ALA A 56 6.31 18.91 0.39
N ILE A 57 5.99 17.65 0.68
CA ILE A 57 6.91 16.52 0.48
C ILE A 57 7.21 16.31 -1.01
N ASP A 58 6.20 16.35 -1.87
CA ASP A 58 6.36 16.18 -3.32
C ASP A 58 7.25 17.27 -3.92
N LYS A 59 7.05 18.53 -3.52
CA LYS A 59 7.91 19.66 -3.91
C LYS A 59 9.35 19.49 -3.42
N LEU A 60 9.54 19.07 -2.17
CA LEU A 60 10.86 18.83 -1.60
C LEU A 60 11.62 17.73 -2.34
N ALA A 61 10.95 16.61 -2.62
CA ALA A 61 11.52 15.51 -3.38
C ALA A 61 11.97 15.97 -4.78
N LYS A 62 11.09 16.66 -5.53
CA LYS A 62 11.43 17.21 -6.86
C LYS A 62 12.60 18.19 -6.83
N ALA A 63 12.66 19.05 -5.82
CA ALA A 63 13.76 20.01 -5.66
C ALA A 63 15.10 19.34 -5.31
N GLY A 64 15.10 18.17 -4.66
CA GLY A 64 16.29 17.36 -4.39
C GLY A 64 16.82 16.66 -5.66
N LEU A 65 15.90 16.18 -6.50
CA LEU A 65 16.22 15.48 -7.76
C LEU A 65 16.88 16.40 -8.79
N ASN A 66 16.37 17.62 -8.95
CA ASN A 66 16.90 18.60 -9.89
C ASN A 66 18.33 19.09 -9.55
N ARG A 67 18.78 18.93 -8.29
CA ARG A 67 20.11 19.35 -7.83
C ARG A 67 21.20 18.30 -8.05
N LYS A 68 20.84 17.01 -8.21
CA LYS A 68 21.80 15.89 -8.29
C LYS A 68 21.92 15.26 -9.69
N SER A 69 21.21 15.80 -10.69
CA SER A 69 21.21 15.33 -12.08
C SER A 69 22.56 15.44 -12.82
N GLY A 70 23.63 15.92 -12.17
CA GLY A 70 25.00 15.94 -12.69
C GLY A 70 25.90 14.78 -12.24
N GLN A 71 25.46 13.90 -11.32
CA GLN A 71 26.22 12.72 -10.89
C GLN A 71 25.44 11.45 -11.21
N LYS A 72 26.14 10.43 -11.75
CA LYS A 72 25.59 9.10 -12.07
C LYS A 72 24.90 8.53 -10.83
N ALA A 73 23.57 8.60 -10.83
CA ALA A 73 22.72 8.11 -9.76
C ALA A 73 22.82 6.58 -9.70
N SER A 74 23.40 6.07 -8.61
CA SER A 74 23.20 4.68 -8.20
C SER A 74 21.70 4.46 -7.97
N SER A 75 21.20 3.31 -8.40
CA SER A 75 19.86 3.08 -8.93
C SER A 75 18.66 3.14 -7.95
N ASN A 76 18.77 3.80 -6.79
CA ASN A 76 17.65 3.96 -5.84
C ASN A 76 17.70 5.21 -4.93
N GLU A 77 18.76 6.01 -4.92
CA GLU A 77 18.89 7.16 -3.99
C GLU A 77 18.13 8.43 -4.43
N ASN A 78 17.48 8.36 -5.59
CA ASN A 78 16.77 9.48 -6.23
C ASN A 78 15.27 9.15 -6.43
N ALA A 79 14.69 8.31 -5.59
CA ALA A 79 13.25 8.04 -5.64
C ALA A 79 12.52 8.93 -4.61
N LYS A 80 11.42 9.55 -5.04
CA LYS A 80 10.46 10.18 -4.13
C LYS A 80 9.96 9.11 -3.14
N PRO A 81 9.78 9.43 -1.84
CA PRO A 81 9.18 8.50 -0.89
C PRO A 81 7.78 8.10 -1.33
N HIS A 82 7.35 6.88 -1.00
CA HIS A 82 5.98 6.44 -1.24
C HIS A 82 5.03 7.09 -0.22
N ILE A 83 4.17 8.01 -0.66
CA ILE A 83 3.31 8.82 0.22
C ILE A 83 1.93 8.16 0.35
N ILE A 84 1.57 7.78 1.59
CA ILE A 84 0.22 7.32 1.95
C ILE A 84 -0.48 8.44 2.74
N ALA A 85 -1.60 8.93 2.21
CA ALA A 85 -2.38 10.01 2.81
C ALA A 85 -3.71 9.52 3.34
N GLU A 86 -3.99 9.76 4.62
CA GLU A 86 -5.30 9.54 5.22
C GLU A 86 -6.21 10.75 4.97
N LEU A 87 -7.43 10.50 4.47
CA LEU A 87 -8.48 11.50 4.32
C LEU A 87 -9.77 11.03 5.01
N MET A 88 -10.54 11.99 5.52
CA MET A 88 -11.88 11.76 6.03
C MET A 88 -12.92 11.77 4.92
N ASP A 89 -12.84 12.74 3.99
CA ASP A 89 -13.73 12.82 2.84
C ASP A 89 -13.10 12.22 1.58
N ARG A 90 -13.80 11.23 1.01
CA ARG A 90 -13.39 10.57 -0.23
C ARG A 90 -13.40 11.52 -1.43
N SER A 91 -14.19 12.59 -1.41
CA SER A 91 -14.27 13.58 -2.50
C SER A 91 -12.92 14.28 -2.74
N ASN A 92 -12.09 14.39 -1.69
CA ASN A 92 -10.77 15.01 -1.74
C ASN A 92 -9.66 14.10 -2.29
N ARG A 93 -9.98 12.86 -2.63
CA ARG A 93 -8.99 11.86 -3.08
C ARG A 93 -8.17 12.34 -4.27
N ASP A 94 -8.82 12.89 -5.29
CA ASP A 94 -8.12 13.29 -6.51
C ASP A 94 -7.21 14.50 -6.28
N LEU A 95 -7.59 15.40 -5.37
CA LEU A 95 -6.73 16.50 -4.92
C LEU A 95 -5.49 15.98 -4.19
N ALA A 96 -5.63 15.01 -3.28
CA ALA A 96 -4.50 14.39 -2.61
C ALA A 96 -3.56 13.69 -3.60
N LYS A 97 -4.11 12.99 -4.60
CA LYS A 97 -3.32 12.39 -5.69
C LYS A 97 -2.53 13.44 -6.48
N GLN A 98 -3.18 14.55 -6.85
CA GLN A 98 -2.52 15.65 -7.56
C GLN A 98 -1.45 16.34 -6.70
N ALA A 99 -1.65 16.41 -5.38
CA ALA A 99 -0.67 16.90 -4.43
C ALA A 99 0.52 15.94 -4.22
N GLY A 100 0.48 14.75 -4.79
CA GLY A 100 1.57 13.78 -4.75
C GLY A 100 1.35 12.58 -3.85
N ALA A 101 0.14 12.33 -3.34
CA ALA A 101 -0.12 11.08 -2.63
C ALA A 101 -0.07 9.87 -3.59
N ASP A 102 0.78 8.89 -3.30
CA ASP A 102 0.89 7.65 -4.08
C ASP A 102 -0.21 6.65 -3.69
N GLU A 103 -0.72 6.74 -2.46
CA GLU A 103 -1.88 6.03 -1.92
C GLU A 103 -2.77 6.97 -1.10
N VAL A 104 -4.09 6.73 -1.13
CA VAL A 104 -5.05 7.51 -0.35
C VAL A 104 -5.95 6.55 0.39
N VAL A 105 -5.96 6.65 1.71
CA VAL A 105 -6.80 5.86 2.60
C VAL A 105 -7.94 6.75 3.09
N SER A 106 -9.14 6.54 2.55
CA SER A 106 -10.33 7.27 2.99
C SER A 106 -10.95 6.59 4.22
N ALA A 107 -10.44 6.88 5.42
CA ALA A 107 -10.81 6.18 6.65
C ALA A 107 -12.33 6.23 6.91
N GLY A 108 -12.97 7.38 6.65
CA GLY A 108 -14.43 7.53 6.78
C GLY A 108 -15.21 6.57 5.87
N PHE A 109 -14.77 6.40 4.63
CA PHE A 109 -15.41 5.48 3.68
C PHE A 109 -15.26 4.01 4.09
N TYR A 110 -14.07 3.60 4.54
CA TYR A 110 -13.85 2.23 5.01
C TYR A 110 -14.67 1.92 6.27
N ARG A 111 -14.71 2.86 7.22
CA ARG A 111 -15.52 2.74 8.44
C ARG A 111 -16.98 2.48 8.12
N THR A 112 -17.59 3.33 7.30
CA THR A 112 -19.00 3.17 6.90
C THR A 112 -19.22 1.91 6.09
N GLY A 113 -18.31 1.56 5.18
CA GLY A 113 -18.39 0.36 4.35
C GLY A 113 -18.38 -0.93 5.17
N ILE A 114 -17.45 -1.06 6.13
CA ILE A 114 -17.39 -2.21 7.04
C ILE A 114 -18.67 -2.29 7.88
N MET A 115 -19.15 -1.17 8.44
CA MET A 115 -20.40 -1.16 9.21
C MET A 115 -21.61 -1.65 8.40
N LEU A 116 -21.78 -1.13 7.17
CA LEU A 116 -22.88 -1.51 6.30
C LEU A 116 -22.81 -2.99 5.92
N GLN A 117 -21.62 -3.49 5.59
CA GLN A 117 -21.45 -4.89 5.22
C GLN A 117 -21.63 -5.82 6.43
N SER A 118 -21.18 -5.42 7.62
CA SER A 118 -21.44 -6.16 8.87
C SER A 118 -22.92 -6.18 9.27
N ALA A 119 -23.71 -5.17 8.87
CA ALA A 119 -25.16 -5.19 9.07
C ALA A 119 -25.86 -6.25 8.20
N LEU A 120 -25.28 -6.59 7.04
CA LEU A 120 -25.79 -7.65 6.14
C LEU A 120 -25.23 -9.02 6.50
N TYR A 121 -23.95 -9.07 6.88
CA TYR A 121 -23.21 -10.29 7.15
C TYR A 121 -22.50 -10.18 8.51
N HIS A 122 -23.10 -10.77 9.54
CA HIS A 122 -22.55 -10.76 10.88
C HIS A 122 -21.13 -11.37 10.93
N GLY A 123 -20.23 -10.78 11.71
CA GLY A 123 -18.83 -11.24 11.85
C GLY A 123 -17.88 -10.79 10.74
N LEU A 124 -18.37 -10.04 9.74
CA LEU A 124 -17.50 -9.53 8.68
C LEU A 124 -16.44 -8.54 9.19
N SER A 125 -16.77 -7.75 10.21
CA SER A 125 -15.81 -6.87 10.88
C SER A 125 -14.61 -7.62 11.45
N ASP A 126 -14.82 -8.84 11.95
CA ASP A 126 -13.78 -9.66 12.55
C ASP A 126 -12.82 -10.18 11.47
N ILE A 127 -13.35 -10.53 10.29
CA ILE A 127 -12.53 -10.91 9.13
C ILE A 127 -11.62 -9.75 8.70
N PHE A 128 -12.16 -8.53 8.59
CA PHE A 128 -11.33 -7.37 8.25
C PHE A 128 -10.33 -7.03 9.34
N HIS A 129 -10.71 -7.21 10.60
CA HIS A 129 -9.80 -7.01 11.73
C HIS A 129 -8.60 -7.97 11.65
N ASP A 130 -8.85 -9.26 11.44
CA ASP A 130 -7.79 -10.26 11.32
C ASP A 130 -6.89 -10.03 10.10
N LEU A 131 -7.45 -9.61 8.95
CA LEU A 131 -6.68 -9.32 7.74
C LEU A 131 -5.80 -8.06 7.84
N LEU A 132 -6.13 -7.12 8.73
CA LEU A 132 -5.40 -5.87 8.93
C LEU A 132 -4.38 -5.94 10.07
N GLN A 133 -4.44 -6.98 10.91
CA GLN A 133 -3.44 -7.20 11.96
C GLN A 133 -2.14 -7.75 11.37
N TYR A 134 -1.03 -7.08 11.68
CA TYR A 134 0.30 -7.51 11.29
C TYR A 134 0.90 -8.38 12.41
N GLU A 135 0.60 -9.68 12.37
CA GLU A 135 1.16 -10.69 13.27
C GLU A 135 1.70 -11.86 12.44
N ASP A 136 2.87 -12.40 12.79
CA ASP A 136 3.55 -13.48 12.05
C ASP A 136 2.73 -14.78 11.92
N THR A 137 1.63 -14.90 12.67
CA THR A 137 0.76 -16.09 12.74
C THR A 137 -0.58 -15.90 12.04
N LYS A 138 -0.91 -14.68 11.59
CA LYS A 138 -2.22 -14.36 11.00
C LYS A 138 -2.15 -14.21 9.50
N THR A 139 -3.28 -14.53 8.84
CA THR A 139 -3.39 -14.40 7.39
C THR A 139 -3.39 -12.93 6.99
N SER A 140 -2.49 -12.56 6.08
CA SER A 140 -2.36 -11.21 5.53
C SER A 140 -2.48 -11.22 4.01
N VAL A 141 -2.80 -10.05 3.45
CA VAL A 141 -2.79 -9.84 1.99
C VAL A 141 -1.38 -9.50 1.53
N TYR A 142 -0.85 -10.25 0.57
CA TYR A 142 0.44 -10.01 -0.06
C TYR A 142 0.28 -9.69 -1.55
N ILE A 143 1.06 -8.72 -2.02
CA ILE A 143 1.23 -8.41 -3.44
C ILE A 143 2.61 -8.91 -3.87
N VAL A 144 2.65 -9.89 -4.75
CA VAL A 144 3.87 -10.58 -5.19
C VAL A 144 4.10 -10.27 -6.65
N GLU A 145 5.06 -9.39 -6.92
CA GLU A 145 5.46 -9.04 -8.29
C GLU A 145 6.06 -10.27 -8.98
N LEU A 146 5.50 -10.68 -10.12
CA LEU A 146 5.96 -11.88 -10.82
C LEU A 146 7.41 -11.77 -11.28
N SER A 147 7.90 -10.56 -11.56
CA SER A 147 9.31 -10.30 -11.90
C SER A 147 10.31 -10.67 -10.78
N ARG A 148 9.84 -10.86 -9.55
CA ARG A 148 10.66 -11.26 -8.38
C ARG A 148 10.54 -12.75 -8.03
N VAL A 149 9.64 -13.47 -8.69
CA VAL A 149 9.39 -14.89 -8.48
C VAL A 149 10.50 -15.69 -9.18
N LYS A 150 11.00 -16.77 -8.56
CA LYS A 150 12.12 -17.53 -9.14
C LYS A 150 11.72 -18.22 -10.45
N ASN A 151 10.50 -18.75 -10.49
CA ASN A 151 9.98 -19.54 -11.61
C ASN A 151 8.87 -18.80 -12.37
N VAL A 152 9.11 -17.57 -12.81
CA VAL A 152 8.11 -16.73 -13.52
C VAL A 152 7.45 -17.45 -14.70
N ALA A 153 8.20 -18.30 -15.40
CA ALA A 153 7.74 -19.11 -16.52
C ALA A 153 6.57 -20.05 -16.15
N GLU A 154 6.46 -20.48 -14.89
CA GLU A 154 5.35 -21.29 -14.42
C GLU A 154 4.04 -20.52 -14.33
N TYR A 155 4.07 -19.19 -14.25
CA TYR A 155 2.88 -18.35 -14.10
C TYR A 155 2.50 -17.65 -15.40
N LYS A 156 3.50 -17.32 -16.23
CA LYS A 156 3.32 -16.62 -17.50
C LYS A 156 2.39 -17.38 -18.44
N ASN A 157 1.53 -16.65 -19.16
CA ASN A 157 0.57 -17.18 -20.13
C ASN A 157 -0.49 -18.14 -19.55
N LYS A 158 -0.59 -18.26 -18.22
CA LYS A 158 -1.67 -18.98 -17.55
C LYS A 158 -2.82 -18.03 -17.21
N SER A 159 -4.03 -18.56 -17.24
CA SER A 159 -5.24 -17.89 -16.76
C SER A 159 -5.24 -17.77 -15.22
N PHE A 160 -6.16 -16.95 -14.71
CA PHE A 160 -6.36 -16.79 -13.26
C PHE A 160 -6.63 -18.13 -12.55
N ILE A 161 -7.50 -18.96 -13.13
CA ILE A 161 -7.90 -20.26 -12.57
C ILE A 161 -6.73 -21.23 -12.57
N GLU A 162 -5.93 -21.27 -13.65
CA GLU A 162 -4.75 -22.15 -13.72
C GLU A 162 -3.73 -21.80 -12.62
N VAL A 163 -3.46 -20.51 -12.38
CA VAL A 163 -2.56 -20.08 -11.31
C VAL A 163 -3.16 -20.35 -9.93
N ALA A 164 -4.47 -20.12 -9.74
CA ALA A 164 -5.15 -20.46 -8.49
C ALA A 164 -5.02 -21.95 -8.16
N ASN A 165 -5.16 -22.83 -9.16
CA ASN A 165 -4.99 -24.28 -9.00
C ASN A 165 -3.54 -24.67 -8.68
N LEU A 166 -2.56 -24.04 -9.32
CA LEU A 166 -1.15 -24.27 -9.00
C LEU A 166 -0.85 -23.92 -7.54
N LEU A 167 -1.30 -22.76 -7.08
CA LEU A 167 -1.08 -22.32 -5.71
C LEU A 167 -1.82 -23.21 -4.71
N ASN A 168 -3.07 -23.59 -4.99
CA ASN A 168 -3.83 -24.53 -4.17
C ASN A 168 -3.14 -25.90 -4.04
N ASN A 169 -2.57 -26.42 -5.12
CA ASN A 169 -1.82 -27.68 -5.10
C ASN A 169 -0.49 -27.55 -4.33
N ALA A 170 0.15 -26.38 -4.41
CA ALA A 170 1.37 -26.07 -3.64
C ALA A 170 1.09 -25.91 -2.13
N LYS A 171 -0.12 -25.50 -1.71
CA LYS A 171 -0.51 -25.44 -0.29
C LYS A 171 -0.31 -26.74 0.45
N LEU A 172 -0.54 -27.87 -0.23
CA LEU A 172 -0.36 -29.21 0.32
C LEU A 172 1.12 -29.52 0.66
N LYS A 173 2.06 -28.63 0.30
CA LYS A 173 3.52 -28.80 0.45
C LYS A 173 4.18 -27.70 1.31
N ALA A 174 3.44 -27.06 2.22
CA ALA A 174 3.92 -26.09 3.22
C ALA A 174 4.03 -24.60 2.83
N ASN A 175 3.43 -24.18 1.70
CA ASN A 175 3.30 -22.77 1.34
C ASN A 175 1.83 -22.43 1.04
N SER A 176 1.08 -22.01 2.07
CA SER A 176 -0.38 -21.83 1.99
C SER A 176 -0.76 -20.45 1.45
N ALA A 177 -0.87 -20.31 0.12
CA ALA A 177 -1.26 -19.05 -0.53
C ALA A 177 -2.58 -19.18 -1.32
N ILE A 178 -3.61 -18.40 -0.98
CA ILE A 178 -4.87 -18.31 -1.73
C ILE A 178 -4.77 -17.15 -2.72
N LEU A 179 -4.87 -17.40 -4.02
CA LEU A 179 -4.98 -16.33 -5.01
C LEU A 179 -6.35 -15.65 -4.92
N ILE A 180 -6.37 -14.33 -4.73
CA ILE A 180 -7.60 -13.54 -4.65
C ILE A 180 -7.70 -12.48 -5.76
N GLY A 181 -6.60 -12.15 -6.43
CA GLY A 181 -6.59 -11.17 -7.49
C GLY A 181 -5.26 -11.03 -8.22
N VAL A 182 -5.21 -10.03 -9.10
CA VAL A 182 -4.04 -9.64 -9.89
C VAL A 182 -3.88 -8.13 -9.87
N LYS A 183 -2.64 -7.66 -9.86
CA LYS A 183 -2.32 -6.26 -10.10
C LYS A 183 -1.66 -6.14 -11.47
N ARG A 184 -2.21 -5.30 -12.35
CA ARG A 184 -1.67 -5.01 -13.68
C ARG A 184 -1.69 -3.52 -13.92
N ASP A 185 -0.55 -2.96 -14.36
CA ASP A 185 -0.42 -1.53 -14.69
C ASP A 185 -0.91 -0.60 -13.55
N GLY A 186 -0.61 -0.98 -12.30
CA GLY A 186 -1.04 -0.26 -11.10
C GLY A 186 -2.50 -0.43 -10.69
N LYS A 187 -3.31 -1.17 -11.47
CA LYS A 187 -4.71 -1.47 -11.15
C LYS A 187 -4.83 -2.83 -10.48
N VAL A 188 -5.61 -2.88 -9.41
CA VAL A 188 -5.95 -4.12 -8.70
C VAL A 188 -7.27 -4.65 -9.27
N LEU A 189 -7.27 -5.93 -9.66
CA LEU A 189 -8.45 -6.67 -10.10
C LEU A 189 -8.64 -7.86 -9.16
N LEU A 190 -9.72 -7.84 -8.37
CA LEU A 190 -10.08 -8.95 -7.48
C LEU A 190 -11.04 -9.90 -8.19
N ASN A 191 -10.85 -11.21 -7.99
CA ASN A 191 -11.64 -12.27 -8.65
C ASN A 191 -11.88 -12.01 -10.16
N PRO A 192 -10.82 -11.73 -10.94
CA PRO A 192 -10.96 -11.31 -12.31
C PRO A 192 -11.59 -12.42 -13.17
N GLN A 193 -12.54 -12.04 -14.02
CA GLN A 193 -13.20 -12.97 -14.93
C GLN A 193 -12.42 -13.07 -16.23
N SER A 194 -12.12 -14.30 -16.65
CA SER A 194 -11.44 -14.59 -17.92
C SER A 194 -12.39 -15.00 -19.06
N ALA A 195 -13.70 -15.07 -18.81
CA ALA A 195 -14.69 -15.46 -19.80
C ALA A 195 -16.00 -14.65 -19.66
N GLY A 196 -16.70 -14.47 -20.77
CA GLY A 196 -18.00 -13.80 -20.84
C GLY A 196 -17.93 -12.30 -21.13
N LYS A 197 -19.07 -11.60 -21.02
CA LYS A 197 -19.23 -10.17 -21.34
C LYS A 197 -18.43 -9.22 -20.42
N LYS A 198 -17.81 -9.75 -19.36
CA LYS A 198 -16.99 -9.02 -18.37
C LYS A 198 -15.55 -9.55 -18.32
N ALA A 199 -15.01 -9.99 -19.45
CA ALA A 199 -13.62 -10.43 -19.53
C ALA A 199 -12.69 -9.24 -19.26
N GLU A 200 -12.15 -9.16 -18.04
CA GLU A 200 -11.28 -8.09 -17.57
C GLU A 200 -9.80 -8.53 -17.55
N PHE A 201 -9.57 -9.84 -17.57
CA PHE A 201 -8.24 -10.42 -17.47
C PHE A 201 -8.12 -11.67 -18.34
N ASP A 202 -7.09 -11.69 -19.17
CA ASP A 202 -6.73 -12.80 -20.02
C ASP A 202 -5.80 -13.78 -19.28
N LYS A 203 -4.50 -13.49 -19.30
CA LYS A 203 -3.42 -14.37 -18.86
C LYS A 203 -2.34 -13.54 -18.19
N PHE A 204 -1.63 -14.13 -17.25
CA PHE A 204 -0.54 -13.45 -16.55
C PHE A 204 0.62 -13.08 -17.48
N LYS A 205 1.11 -11.86 -17.30
CA LYS A 205 2.31 -11.28 -17.91
C LYS A 205 3.40 -11.15 -16.86
N GLU A 206 4.63 -10.97 -17.32
CA GLU A 206 5.83 -10.94 -16.48
C GLU A 206 5.87 -9.77 -15.48
N ASN A 207 5.21 -8.66 -15.82
CA ASN A 207 5.12 -7.47 -14.99
C ASN A 207 3.82 -7.39 -14.16
N ASP A 208 3.01 -8.45 -14.18
CA ASP A 208 1.84 -8.50 -13.29
C ASP A 208 2.29 -8.90 -11.88
N ALA A 209 1.46 -8.58 -10.89
CA ALA A 209 1.62 -9.08 -9.53
C ALA A 209 0.46 -10.00 -9.14
N LEU A 210 0.76 -11.06 -8.41
CA LEU A 210 -0.23 -11.91 -7.76
C LEU A 210 -0.70 -11.23 -6.47
N ILE A 211 -2.01 -11.24 -6.23
CA ILE A 211 -2.58 -10.80 -4.95
C ILE A 211 -3.06 -12.05 -4.23
N VAL A 212 -2.45 -12.37 -3.10
CA VAL A 212 -2.72 -13.61 -2.37
C VAL A 212 -2.99 -13.35 -0.89
N LEU A 213 -3.74 -14.26 -0.27
CA LEU A 213 -3.82 -14.41 1.18
C LEU A 213 -2.85 -15.51 1.61
N ALA A 214 -2.00 -15.24 2.58
CA ALA A 214 -1.08 -16.23 3.15
C ALA A 214 -0.80 -15.90 4.62
N ASP A 215 -0.28 -16.87 5.37
CA ASP A 215 0.24 -16.69 6.73
C ASP A 215 1.55 -15.87 6.74
N LYS A 216 2.43 -16.13 5.78
CA LYS A 216 3.71 -15.46 5.59
C LYS A 216 3.90 -15.05 4.14
N TYR A 217 4.88 -14.17 3.88
CA TYR A 217 5.23 -13.81 2.51
C TYR A 217 5.53 -15.09 1.70
N PRO A 218 4.76 -15.37 0.63
CA PRO A 218 4.82 -16.65 -0.05
C PRO A 218 6.12 -16.77 -0.85
N GLN A 219 6.82 -17.89 -0.67
CA GLN A 219 8.02 -18.22 -1.46
C GLN A 219 7.61 -18.93 -2.76
N LEU A 220 7.28 -18.15 -3.79
CA LEU A 220 6.80 -18.62 -5.09
C LEU A 220 7.92 -18.81 -6.13
#